data_AF-A0A0G0FDW0-F1
#
_entry.id   AF-A0A0G0FDW0-F1
#
_cell.length_a   1.000
_cell.length_b   1.000
_cell.length_c   1.000
_cell.angle_alpha   90.00
_cell.angle_beta   90.00
_cell.angle_gamma   90.00
#
_symmetry.space_group_name_H-M   'P 1'
#
loop_
_entity.id
_entity.type
_entity.pdbx_description
1 polymer ?
#
loop_
_entity_poly.entity_id
_entity_poly.type
_entity_poly.pdbx_seq_one_letter_code
_entity_poly.pdbx_strand_id
1 'polypeptide(L)'
;MDQTPSTILPTPQSTQSNPSLQTPGQKSNRLLIYILVLTVGTISLLIFGWVYFNSIQKLNNKEANAEVMNNLPVSLDNPYLSDIKLSYVFTGQLSDILSTPKGQQLITDIKGDGTPDFILLDSTKILIREPDGKVSTGVLQDLKKGDRLLLNASYDLKSKRWSIPLVKAMRTDFKNSPASSSASANPLP
;
A
#
# COMPACT_ATOMS: atom_id res chain seq x y z
N MET A 1 -60.07 -58.91 16.71
CA MET A 1 -58.64 -59.25 16.50
C MET A 1 -57.90 -57.93 16.52
N ASP A 2 -57.72 -57.24 17.65
CA ASP A 2 -57.08 -57.66 18.90
C ASP A 2 -55.64 -58.14 18.67
N GLN A 3 -54.65 -57.24 18.85
CA GLN A 3 -53.68 -57.29 19.94
C GLN A 3 -52.59 -56.22 19.77
N THR A 4 -52.44 -55.38 20.80
CA THR A 4 -51.26 -54.57 21.13
C THR A 4 -50.26 -55.43 21.94
N PRO A 5 -49.20 -54.88 22.59
CA PRO A 5 -47.81 -55.00 22.16
C PRO A 5 -46.93 -55.82 23.12
N SER A 6 -45.81 -56.38 22.65
CA SER A 6 -44.83 -57.03 23.53
C SER A 6 -43.58 -56.19 23.73
N THR A 7 -43.48 -55.63 24.93
CA THR A 7 -42.29 -55.07 25.57
C THR A 7 -41.32 -56.19 25.98
N ILE A 8 -40.03 -56.06 25.66
CA ILE A 8 -38.95 -56.79 26.35
C ILE A 8 -37.81 -55.80 26.66
N LEU A 9 -37.44 -55.75 27.93
CA LEU A 9 -36.38 -54.96 28.57
C LEU A 9 -34.96 -55.45 28.16
N PRO A 10 -33.89 -54.66 28.37
CA PRO A 10 -32.54 -54.92 27.92
C PRO A 10 -31.75 -55.80 28.90
N THR A 11 -30.82 -56.59 28.37
CA THR A 11 -29.78 -57.25 29.18
C THR A 11 -28.43 -56.58 28.93
N PRO A 12 -27.69 -56.17 29.97
CA PRO A 12 -26.36 -55.59 29.83
C PRO A 12 -25.31 -56.71 29.82
N GLN A 13 -24.27 -56.62 28.99
CA GLN A 13 -22.92 -57.02 29.42
C GLN A 13 -21.80 -56.76 28.40
N SER A 14 -20.72 -56.27 29.00
CA SER A 14 -19.31 -56.56 28.70
C SER A 14 -18.53 -55.47 27.98
N THR A 15 -17.95 -54.64 28.85
CA THR A 15 -16.77 -53.81 28.66
C THR A 15 -15.64 -54.64 28.05
N GLN A 16 -15.35 -54.43 26.77
CA GLN A 16 -14.10 -54.90 26.17
C GLN A 16 -13.12 -53.71 26.12
N SER A 17 -12.23 -53.68 27.11
CA SER A 17 -11.10 -52.76 27.19
C SER A 17 -10.17 -52.99 25.99
N ASN A 18 -10.15 -52.04 25.06
CA ASN A 18 -9.14 -52.00 24.01
C ASN A 18 -7.78 -51.67 24.64
N PRO A 19 -6.73 -52.47 24.41
CA PRO A 19 -5.39 -52.13 24.86
C PRO A 19 -4.89 -50.89 24.12
N SER A 20 -4.51 -49.89 24.92
CA SER A 20 -3.84 -48.67 24.49
C SER A 20 -2.66 -48.98 23.57
N LEU A 21 -2.75 -48.54 22.32
CA LEU A 21 -1.62 -48.46 21.40
C LEU A 21 -0.68 -47.38 21.94
N GLN A 22 0.34 -47.79 22.70
CA GLN A 22 1.43 -46.92 23.11
C GLN A 22 2.24 -46.56 21.86
N THR A 23 2.04 -45.34 21.35
CA THR A 23 2.95 -44.76 20.37
C THR A 23 4.33 -44.59 21.01
N PRO A 24 5.41 -45.15 20.44
CA PRO A 24 6.75 -44.93 20.93
C PRO A 24 7.07 -43.44 20.88
N GLY A 25 7.68 -42.96 21.98
CA GLY A 25 7.87 -41.55 22.30
C GLY A 25 8.29 -40.68 21.12
N GLN A 26 7.37 -39.83 20.70
CA GLN A 26 7.62 -38.66 19.87
C GLN A 26 8.42 -37.65 20.72
N LYS A 27 9.72 -37.93 20.91
CA LYS A 27 10.67 -36.96 21.44
C LYS A 27 10.58 -35.74 20.53
N SER A 28 10.05 -34.66 21.13
CA SER A 28 9.85 -33.34 20.56
C SER A 28 10.92 -32.96 19.52
N ASN A 29 10.58 -33.14 18.24
CA ASN A 29 11.33 -32.63 17.07
C ASN A 29 11.25 -31.10 16.94
N ARG A 30 10.87 -30.40 18.03
CA ARG A 30 10.81 -28.93 18.08
C ARG A 30 12.18 -28.32 17.80
N LEU A 31 13.28 -28.96 18.21
CA LEU A 31 14.63 -28.49 17.91
C LEU A 31 14.90 -28.45 16.40
N LEU A 32 14.53 -29.50 15.66
CA LEU A 32 14.66 -29.55 14.19
C LEU A 32 13.78 -28.50 13.51
N ILE A 33 12.57 -28.27 14.03
CA ILE A 33 11.67 -27.22 13.53
C ILE A 33 12.26 -25.82 13.78
N TYR A 34 12.84 -25.56 14.96
CA TYR A 34 13.48 -24.28 15.24
C TYR A 34 14.71 -24.05 14.36
N ILE A 35 15.53 -25.07 14.12
CA ILE A 35 16.67 -24.97 13.19
C ILE A 35 16.18 -24.69 11.76
N LEU A 36 15.11 -25.34 11.32
CA LEU A 36 14.51 -25.09 10.00
C LEU A 36 13.99 -23.65 9.86
N VAL A 37 13.30 -23.13 10.87
CA VAL A 37 12.77 -21.75 10.85
C VAL A 37 13.91 -20.71 10.88
N LEU A 38 14.96 -20.94 11.68
CA LEU A 38 16.16 -20.08 11.73
C LEU A 38 16.94 -20.09 10.41
N THR A 39 17.07 -21.24 9.78
CA THR A 39 17.78 -21.36 8.49
C THR A 39 17.01 -20.70 7.35
N VAL A 40 15.69 -20.88 7.26
CA VAL A 40 14.87 -20.22 6.24
C VAL A 40 14.82 -18.69 6.45
N GLY A 41 14.74 -18.24 7.72
CA GLY A 41 14.77 -16.81 8.05
C GLY A 41 16.08 -16.12 7.68
N THR A 42 17.22 -16.77 7.96
CA THR A 42 18.55 -16.22 7.62
C THR A 42 18.83 -16.22 6.13
N ILE A 43 18.42 -17.26 5.40
CA ILE A 43 18.52 -17.30 3.92
C ILE A 43 17.65 -16.19 3.30
N SER A 44 16.45 -15.97 3.83
CA SER A 44 15.56 -14.91 3.35
C SER A 44 16.16 -13.51 3.54
N LEU A 45 16.80 -13.25 4.69
CA LEU A 45 17.49 -11.98 4.95
C LEU A 45 18.71 -11.76 4.05
N LEU A 46 19.46 -12.82 3.74
CA LEU A 46 20.62 -12.74 2.83
C LEU A 46 20.19 -12.46 1.38
N ILE A 47 19.12 -13.11 0.91
CA ILE A 47 18.58 -12.85 -0.44
C ILE A 47 18.00 -11.44 -0.51
N PHE A 48 17.25 -11.01 0.50
CA PHE A 48 16.68 -9.66 0.54
C PHE A 48 17.78 -8.59 0.58
N GLY A 49 18.83 -8.80 1.39
CA GLY A 49 20.01 -7.93 1.43
C GLY A 49 20.74 -7.86 0.10
N TRP A 50 20.91 -8.99 -0.60
CA TRP A 50 21.57 -9.03 -1.91
C TRP A 50 20.76 -8.32 -2.99
N VAL A 51 19.43 -8.48 -3.02
CA VAL A 51 18.55 -7.76 -3.96
C VAL A 51 18.51 -6.26 -3.69
N TYR A 52 18.47 -5.85 -2.40
CA TYR A 52 18.53 -4.44 -2.02
C TYR A 52 19.87 -3.81 -2.40
N PHE A 53 20.99 -4.51 -2.15
CA PHE A 53 22.32 -4.02 -2.45
C PHE A 53 22.56 -3.91 -3.97
N ASN A 54 22.16 -4.91 -4.76
CA ASN A 54 22.27 -4.85 -6.22
C ASN A 54 21.38 -3.75 -6.84
N SER A 55 20.26 -3.40 -6.21
CA SER A 55 19.41 -2.30 -6.67
C SER A 55 20.04 -0.92 -6.39
N ILE A 56 20.77 -0.77 -5.29
CA ILE A 56 21.50 0.48 -4.95
C ILE A 56 22.78 0.63 -5.80
N GLN A 57 23.46 -0.47 -6.17
CA GLN A 57 24.66 -0.42 -7.01
C GLN A 57 24.40 0.07 -8.45
N LYS A 58 23.14 0.04 -8.95
CA LYS A 58 22.80 0.63 -10.25
C LYS A 58 22.96 2.16 -10.31
N LEU A 59 23.09 2.84 -9.17
CA LEU A 59 23.40 4.27 -9.09
C LEU A 59 24.91 4.56 -9.05
N ASN A 60 25.76 3.53 -8.95
CA ASN A 60 27.20 3.69 -8.71
C ASN A 60 28.08 3.36 -9.93
N ASN A 61 27.48 3.17 -11.10
CA ASN A 61 28.20 2.90 -12.34
C ASN A 61 28.89 4.18 -12.85
N LYS A 62 29.97 4.59 -12.18
CA LYS A 62 30.81 5.73 -12.56
C LYS A 62 31.45 5.54 -13.95
N GLU A 63 31.60 4.31 -14.43
CA GLU A 63 32.29 4.03 -15.70
C GLU A 63 31.37 4.16 -16.93
N ALA A 64 30.07 3.89 -16.81
CA ALA A 64 29.12 4.11 -17.92
C ALA A 64 28.91 5.61 -18.25
N ASN A 65 29.33 6.51 -17.36
CA ASN A 65 29.18 7.95 -17.54
C ASN A 65 30.27 8.56 -18.44
N ALA A 66 31.46 7.95 -18.55
CA ALA A 66 32.56 8.56 -19.31
C ALA A 66 32.32 8.49 -20.84
N GLU A 67 31.79 7.37 -21.33
CA GLU A 67 31.54 7.17 -22.77
C GLU A 67 30.32 7.96 -23.27
N VAL A 68 29.29 8.12 -22.43
CA VAL A 68 28.12 8.97 -22.73
C VAL A 68 28.49 10.44 -22.73
N MET A 69 29.35 10.89 -21.80
CA MET A 69 29.79 12.29 -21.70
C MET A 69 30.67 12.72 -22.90
N ASN A 70 31.46 11.80 -23.47
CA ASN A 70 32.29 12.08 -24.65
C ASN A 70 31.53 12.13 -25.98
N ASN A 71 30.28 11.64 -26.01
CA ASN A 71 29.42 11.63 -27.21
C ASN A 71 28.24 12.62 -27.11
N LEU A 72 28.29 13.56 -26.17
CA LEU A 72 27.29 14.62 -26.13
C LEU A 72 27.48 15.54 -27.34
N PRO A 73 26.39 15.95 -28.02
CA PRO A 73 26.46 16.80 -29.22
C PRO A 73 26.90 18.25 -28.93
N VAL A 74 27.20 18.57 -27.68
CA VAL A 74 27.59 19.90 -27.20
C VAL A 74 28.78 19.78 -26.26
N SER A 75 29.75 20.70 -26.41
CA SER A 75 30.92 20.76 -25.53
C SER A 75 30.49 20.93 -24.07
N LEU A 76 31.18 20.21 -23.19
CA LEU A 76 31.06 20.31 -21.74
C LEU A 76 32.04 21.32 -21.15
N ASP A 77 32.74 22.11 -21.97
CA ASP A 77 33.61 23.18 -21.47
C ASP A 77 32.74 24.26 -20.82
N ASN A 78 32.72 24.27 -19.48
CA ASN A 78 31.92 25.14 -18.61
C ASN A 78 30.39 24.86 -18.65
N PRO A 79 29.94 23.67 -18.22
CA PRO A 79 28.53 23.33 -18.22
C PRO A 79 27.82 24.06 -17.08
N TYR A 80 26.70 24.72 -17.37
CA TYR A 80 25.86 25.35 -16.35
C TYR A 80 24.58 24.55 -16.12
N LEU A 81 24.34 24.15 -14.87
CA LEU A 81 23.08 23.52 -14.45
C LEU A 81 21.98 24.59 -14.35
N SER A 82 21.09 24.62 -15.34
CA SER A 82 20.03 25.63 -15.40
C SER A 82 18.81 25.28 -14.53
N ASP A 83 18.40 24.01 -14.52
CA ASP A 83 17.19 23.51 -13.87
C ASP A 83 17.44 22.11 -13.28
N ILE A 84 17.18 21.95 -11.98
CA ILE A 84 17.24 20.66 -11.30
C ILE A 84 15.92 20.49 -10.54
N LYS A 85 15.14 19.49 -10.93
CA LYS A 85 13.83 19.19 -10.36
C LYS A 85 13.76 17.76 -9.86
N LEU A 86 13.24 17.57 -8.66
CA LEU A 86 12.86 16.28 -8.12
C LEU A 86 11.38 16.06 -8.40
N SER A 87 11.02 14.92 -8.98
CA SER A 87 9.63 14.57 -9.28
C SER A 87 9.12 13.54 -8.29
N TYR A 88 7.93 13.77 -7.77
CA TYR A 88 7.27 12.92 -6.79
C TYR A 88 5.84 12.62 -7.25
N VAL A 89 5.36 11.44 -6.88
CA VAL A 89 3.97 11.06 -7.07
C VAL A 89 3.40 10.74 -5.70
N PHE A 90 2.43 11.54 -5.27
CA PHE A 90 1.70 11.29 -4.03
C PHE A 90 0.34 10.67 -4.37
N THR A 91 -0.12 9.76 -3.52
CA THR A 91 -1.43 9.12 -3.66
C THR A 91 -2.16 9.18 -2.34
N GLY A 92 -3.41 9.61 -2.35
CA GLY A 92 -4.26 9.67 -1.16
C GLY A 92 -5.71 9.94 -1.50
N GLN A 93 -6.50 10.25 -0.49
CA GLN A 93 -7.92 10.57 -0.60
C GLN A 93 -8.16 12.05 -0.28
N LEU A 94 -8.96 12.71 -1.11
CA LEU A 94 -9.39 14.08 -0.88
C LEU A 94 -10.39 14.12 0.28
N SER A 95 -10.07 14.89 1.32
CA SER A 95 -10.95 15.11 2.48
C SER A 95 -11.70 16.43 2.39
N ASP A 96 -11.02 17.48 1.93
CA ASP A 96 -11.58 18.83 1.80
C ASP A 96 -10.72 19.72 0.88
N ILE A 97 -11.22 20.89 0.51
CA ILE A 97 -10.48 21.93 -0.23
C ILE A 97 -10.57 23.24 0.55
N LEU A 98 -9.42 23.78 0.96
CA LEU A 98 -9.33 25.02 1.72
C LEU A 98 -8.82 26.17 0.85
N SER A 99 -9.54 27.29 0.85
CA SER A 99 -9.06 28.53 0.24
C SER A 99 -8.04 29.21 1.15
N THR A 100 -6.84 29.44 0.62
CA THR A 100 -5.74 30.10 1.32
C THR A 100 -5.28 31.33 0.54
N PRO A 101 -4.52 32.26 1.15
CA PRO A 101 -3.93 33.39 0.41
C PRO A 101 -2.98 32.97 -0.73
N LYS A 102 -2.50 31.73 -0.74
CA LYS A 102 -1.58 31.19 -1.75
C LYS A 102 -2.29 30.44 -2.89
N GLY A 103 -3.61 30.25 -2.78
CA GLY A 103 -4.41 29.45 -3.70
C GLY A 103 -5.28 28.42 -2.99
N GLN A 104 -5.72 27.41 -3.72
CA GLN A 104 -6.64 26.39 -3.22
C GLN A 104 -5.84 25.17 -2.75
N GLN A 105 -5.88 24.87 -1.47
CA GLN A 105 -5.15 23.77 -0.85
C GLN A 105 -6.02 22.51 -0.79
N LEU A 106 -5.49 21.40 -1.28
CA LEU A 106 -6.11 20.09 -1.12
C LEU A 106 -5.78 19.53 0.26
N ILE A 107 -6.81 19.23 1.04
CA ILE A 107 -6.69 18.52 2.31
C ILE A 107 -6.83 17.03 2.03
N THR A 108 -5.78 16.26 2.30
CA THR A 108 -5.71 14.83 1.98
C THR A 108 -5.25 14.01 3.16
N ASP A 109 -5.38 12.69 3.08
CA ASP A 109 -4.83 11.73 4.05
C ASP A 109 -3.34 11.40 3.82
N ILE A 110 -2.69 12.06 2.87
CA ILE A 110 -1.28 11.85 2.52
C ILE A 110 -0.41 12.34 3.68
N LYS A 111 0.40 11.44 4.24
CA LYS A 111 1.27 11.71 5.39
C LYS A 111 2.70 11.31 5.07
N GLY A 112 3.65 12.02 5.67
CA GLY A 112 5.07 11.71 5.60
C GLY A 112 5.91 12.95 5.85
N ASP A 113 7.10 12.75 6.38
CA ASP A 113 8.06 13.84 6.59
C ASP A 113 8.43 14.50 5.26
N GLY A 114 8.37 15.83 5.22
CA GLY A 114 8.67 16.60 4.02
C GLY A 114 7.56 16.63 2.97
N THR A 115 6.35 16.14 3.28
CA THR A 115 5.18 16.30 2.40
C THR A 115 4.79 17.79 2.33
N PRO A 116 4.67 18.39 1.14
CA PRO A 116 4.29 19.79 1.00
C PRO A 116 2.79 20.01 1.24
N ASP A 117 2.42 21.27 1.49
CA ASP A 117 1.04 21.70 1.30
C ASP A 117 0.65 21.57 -0.17
N PHE A 118 -0.44 20.87 -0.45
CA PHE A 118 -0.89 20.63 -1.82
C PHE A 118 -1.70 21.80 -2.37
N ILE A 119 -1.01 22.91 -2.67
CA ILE A 119 -1.61 24.13 -3.21
C ILE A 119 -1.69 24.05 -4.73
N LEU A 120 -2.91 24.16 -5.25
CA LEU A 120 -3.17 24.20 -6.69
C LEU A 120 -3.05 25.63 -7.20
N LEU A 121 -2.37 25.75 -8.34
CA LEU A 121 -2.20 26.99 -9.08
C LEU A 121 -3.07 26.95 -10.34
N ASP A 122 -3.27 28.10 -10.98
CA ASP A 122 -4.04 28.18 -12.24
C ASP A 122 -3.43 27.33 -13.37
N SER A 123 -2.13 27.05 -13.29
CA SER A 123 -1.42 26.18 -14.24
C SER A 123 -1.59 24.68 -13.96
N THR A 124 -2.17 24.30 -12.81
CA THR A 124 -2.39 22.91 -12.43
C THR A 124 -3.48 22.29 -13.29
N LYS A 125 -3.14 21.23 -14.02
CA LYS A 125 -4.11 20.45 -14.78
C LYS A 125 -4.83 19.47 -13.87
N ILE A 126 -6.13 19.32 -14.04
CA ILE A 126 -6.94 18.35 -13.31
C ILE A 126 -7.52 17.36 -14.33
N LEU A 127 -7.26 16.07 -14.11
CA LEU A 127 -7.86 14.98 -14.88
C LEU A 127 -8.76 14.18 -13.96
N ILE A 128 -9.97 13.88 -14.41
CA ILE A 128 -10.95 13.12 -13.65
C ILE A 128 -11.19 11.81 -14.40
N ARG A 129 -11.00 10.70 -13.69
CA ARG A 129 -11.42 9.38 -14.13
C ARG A 129 -12.73 9.04 -13.45
N GLU A 130 -13.78 8.93 -14.25
CA GLU A 130 -15.10 8.48 -13.81
C GLU A 130 -15.10 6.95 -13.58
N PRO A 131 -16.08 6.41 -12.82
CA PRO A 131 -16.14 4.97 -12.54
C PRO A 131 -16.31 4.11 -13.78
N ASP A 132 -16.94 4.66 -14.83
CA ASP A 132 -17.07 4.01 -16.14
C ASP A 132 -15.75 3.96 -16.94
N GLY A 133 -14.66 4.47 -16.36
CA GLY A 133 -13.33 4.49 -16.94
C GLY A 133 -13.06 5.68 -17.87
N LYS A 134 -14.06 6.53 -18.16
CA LYS A 134 -13.85 7.73 -18.97
C LYS A 134 -12.93 8.70 -18.24
N VAL A 135 -12.07 9.36 -19.01
CA VAL A 135 -11.17 10.40 -18.50
C VAL A 135 -11.52 11.73 -19.15
N SER A 136 -11.71 12.75 -18.34
CA SER A 136 -11.96 14.13 -18.79
C SER A 136 -10.98 15.10 -18.11
N THR A 137 -10.81 16.27 -18.73
CA THR A 137 -10.19 17.42 -18.06
C THR A 137 -11.25 18.09 -17.20
N GLY A 138 -10.94 18.34 -15.93
CA GLY A 138 -11.83 18.99 -14.99
C GLY A 138 -11.27 20.33 -14.50
N VAL A 139 -12.06 20.99 -13.68
CA VAL A 139 -11.67 22.15 -12.88
C VAL A 139 -11.68 21.79 -11.40
N LEU A 140 -11.21 22.71 -10.56
CA LEU A 140 -11.12 22.49 -9.11
C LEU A 140 -12.47 22.08 -8.50
N GLN A 141 -13.56 22.71 -8.94
CA GLN A 141 -14.91 22.46 -8.43
C GLN A 141 -15.42 21.05 -8.75
N ASP A 142 -14.82 20.38 -9.73
CA ASP A 142 -15.20 19.03 -10.10
C ASP A 142 -14.59 17.97 -9.18
N LEU A 143 -13.60 18.34 -8.35
CA LEU A 143 -13.03 17.47 -7.34
C LEU A 143 -14.03 17.26 -6.20
N LYS A 144 -14.25 16.00 -5.83
CA LYS A 144 -15.21 15.64 -4.79
C LYS A 144 -14.49 15.05 -3.60
N LYS A 145 -14.99 15.37 -2.40
CA LYS A 145 -14.59 14.68 -1.17
C LYS A 145 -14.72 13.17 -1.38
N GLY A 146 -13.69 12.43 -0.99
CA GLY A 146 -13.55 10.99 -1.16
C GLY A 146 -12.92 10.56 -2.48
N ASP A 147 -12.75 11.45 -3.46
CA ASP A 147 -11.99 11.13 -4.69
C ASP A 147 -10.57 10.67 -4.32
N ARG A 148 -10.10 9.60 -4.94
CA ARG A 148 -8.71 9.15 -4.80
C ARG A 148 -7.84 9.99 -5.72
N LEU A 149 -6.87 10.68 -5.14
CA LEU A 149 -5.97 11.57 -5.85
C LEU A 149 -4.64 10.89 -6.13
N LEU A 150 -4.10 11.17 -7.31
CA LEU A 150 -2.71 10.98 -7.67
C LEU A 150 -2.15 12.35 -8.08
N LEU A 151 -1.25 12.86 -7.26
CA LEU A 151 -0.65 14.19 -7.38
C LEU A 151 0.75 14.05 -7.94
N ASN A 152 0.97 14.54 -9.15
CA ASN A 152 2.32 14.72 -9.66
C ASN A 152 2.85 16.04 -9.13
N ALA A 153 3.84 15.97 -8.27
CA ALA A 153 4.50 17.12 -7.68
C ALA A 153 5.95 17.20 -8.17
N SER A 154 6.46 18.42 -8.31
CA SER A 154 7.88 18.63 -8.55
C SER A 154 8.45 19.67 -7.61
N TYR A 155 9.64 19.40 -7.10
CA TYR A 155 10.41 20.32 -6.28
C TYR A 155 11.60 20.84 -7.08
N ASP A 156 11.60 22.13 -7.35
CA ASP A 156 12.71 22.82 -7.99
C ASP A 156 13.76 23.16 -6.92
N LEU A 157 14.97 22.61 -7.04
CA LEU A 157 16.03 22.82 -6.05
C LEU A 157 16.58 24.25 -6.06
N LYS A 158 16.55 24.92 -7.22
CA LYS A 158 17.07 26.28 -7.37
C LYS A 158 16.13 27.29 -6.72
N SER A 159 14.84 27.19 -7.00
CA SER A 159 13.83 28.09 -6.42
C SER A 159 13.34 27.64 -5.04
N LYS A 160 13.64 26.40 -4.63
CA LYS A 160 13.18 25.75 -3.39
C LYS A 160 11.66 25.76 -3.28
N ARG A 161 10.98 25.49 -4.39
CA ARG A 161 9.51 25.55 -4.48
C ARG A 161 8.92 24.26 -4.98
N TRP A 162 7.81 23.90 -4.37
CA TRP A 162 6.93 22.87 -4.85
C TRP A 162 5.99 23.40 -5.93
N SER A 163 5.69 22.55 -6.90
CA SER A 163 4.63 22.77 -7.87
C SER A 163 3.88 21.47 -8.11
N ILE A 164 2.58 21.58 -8.38
CA ILE A 164 1.71 20.44 -8.65
C ILE A 164 1.15 20.64 -10.05
N PRO A 165 1.89 20.25 -11.10
CA PRO A 165 1.45 20.47 -12.48
C PRO A 165 0.22 19.63 -12.86
N LEU A 166 -0.02 18.51 -12.17
CA LEU A 166 -1.10 17.59 -12.52
C LEU A 166 -1.69 16.90 -11.30
N VAL A 167 -3.00 16.96 -11.21
CA VAL A 167 -3.84 16.17 -10.30
C VAL A 167 -4.65 15.20 -11.14
N LYS A 168 -4.62 13.92 -10.78
CA LYS A 168 -5.55 12.91 -11.31
C LYS A 168 -6.49 12.50 -10.18
N ALA A 169 -7.77 12.79 -10.33
CA ALA A 169 -8.81 12.33 -9.43
C ALA A 169 -9.48 11.08 -10.00
N MET A 170 -9.63 10.05 -9.17
CA MET A 170 -10.35 8.82 -9.49
C MET A 170 -11.60 8.78 -8.64
N ARG A 171 -12.75 8.85 -9.29
CA ARG A 171 -14.04 8.81 -8.62
C ARG A 171 -14.31 7.38 -8.18
N THR A 172 -14.48 7.18 -6.88
CA THR A 172 -14.94 5.91 -6.34
C THR A 172 -16.45 5.94 -6.20
N ASP A 173 -17.12 4.85 -6.54
CA ASP A 173 -18.55 4.70 -6.33
C ASP A 173 -18.86 4.84 -4.84
N PHE A 174 -19.38 6.00 -4.43
CA PHE A 174 -19.67 6.31 -3.04
C PHE A 174 -20.73 5.41 -2.40
N LYS A 175 -21.35 4.50 -3.17
CA LYS A 175 -22.47 3.67 -2.72
C LYS A 175 -22.08 2.44 -1.88
N ASN A 176 -20.80 2.05 -1.81
CA ASN A 176 -20.39 0.80 -1.13
C ASN A 176 -19.18 0.96 -0.20
N SER A 177 -19.16 1.96 0.68
CA SER A 177 -18.30 1.90 1.87
C SER A 177 -19.15 1.39 3.04
N PRO A 178 -18.92 0.15 3.55
CA PRO A 178 -19.65 -0.33 4.71
C PRO A 178 -19.29 0.56 5.90
N ALA A 179 -20.30 1.24 6.45
CA ALA A 179 -20.17 1.98 7.70
C ALA A 179 -19.58 1.05 8.77
N SER A 180 -18.45 1.45 9.34
CA SER A 180 -17.87 0.75 10.48
C SER A 180 -18.82 0.85 11.68
N SER A 181 -19.28 -0.32 12.12
CA SER A 181 -19.60 -0.70 13.51
C SER A 181 -20.41 0.27 14.39
N SER A 182 -21.64 -0.12 14.71
CA SER A 182 -22.11 -0.06 16.09
C SER A 182 -22.10 -1.48 16.67
N ALA A 183 -21.04 -1.81 17.40
CA ALA A 183 -21.04 -2.95 18.29
C ALA A 183 -22.01 -2.63 19.43
N SER A 184 -23.15 -3.33 19.45
CA SER A 184 -24.12 -3.30 20.54
C SER A 184 -23.50 -3.92 21.78
N ALA A 185 -23.09 -3.08 22.73
CA ALA A 185 -22.78 -3.52 24.08
C ALA A 185 -24.10 -3.74 24.83
N ASN A 186 -24.43 -4.99 25.13
CA ASN A 186 -25.46 -5.34 26.12
C ASN A 186 -25.02 -4.87 27.51
N PRO A 187 -25.89 -4.25 28.30
CA PRO A 187 -25.79 -4.29 29.76
C PRO A 187 -26.72 -5.38 30.32
N LEU A 188 -26.15 -6.34 31.06
CA LEU A 188 -26.84 -7.12 32.09
C LEU A 188 -26.78 -6.32 33.41
N PRO A 189 -27.81 -6.39 34.26
CA PRO A 189 -27.86 -7.47 35.26
C PRO A 189 -29.03 -8.44 35.10
#